data_AF-A0A966V0K6-F1
#
_entry.id   AF-A0A966V0K6-F1
#
_cell.length_a   1.000
_cell.length_b   1.000
_cell.length_c   1.000
_cell.angle_alpha   90.00
_cell.angle_beta   90.00
_cell.angle_gamma   90.00
#
_symmetry.space_group_name_H-M   'P 1'
#
loop_
_entity.id
_entity.type
_entity.pdbx_description
1 polymer ?
#
loop_
_entity_poly.entity_id
_entity_poly.type
_entity_poly.pdbx_seq_one_letter_code
_entity_poly.pdbx_strand_id
1 'polypeptide(L)' 'LGQRAVRTWPNGESPSLRWIIVHMIEEYARHNGHADYLRESVDGETGE' A
#
# COMPACT_ATOMS: atom_id res chain seq x y z
N LEU A 1 12.57 -6.31 12.53
CA LEU A 1 11.16 -6.03 12.18
C LEU A 1 10.19 -6.00 13.38
N GLY A 2 10.64 -6.18 14.63
CA GLY A 2 9.79 -6.08 15.83
C GLY A 2 9.66 -4.66 16.42
N GLN A 3 10.14 -3.65 15.70
CA GLN A 3 10.09 -2.25 16.15
C GLN A 3 8.65 -1.73 16.05
N ARG A 4 8.23 -0.96 17.06
CA ARG A 4 6.91 -0.30 17.08
C ARG A 4 7.00 1.10 16.53
N ALA A 5 5.91 1.56 15.94
CA ALA A 5 5.75 2.93 15.50
C ALA A 5 5.78 3.89 16.70
N VAL A 6 6.34 5.08 16.49
CA VAL A 6 6.35 6.16 17.49
C VAL A 6 4.93 6.72 17.70
N ARG A 7 4.11 6.70 16.65
CA ARG A 7 2.71 7.12 16.69
C ARG A 7 1.81 5.97 17.11
N THR A 8 0.98 6.21 18.11
CA THR A 8 -0.10 5.32 18.55
C THR A 8 -1.40 5.62 17.83
N TRP A 9 -2.26 4.62 17.71
CA TRP A 9 -3.66 4.77 17.32
C TRP A 9 -4.50 5.38 18.44
N PRO A 10 -5.74 5.83 18.16
CA PRO A 10 -6.64 6.39 19.17
C PRO A 10 -6.95 5.43 20.33
N ASN A 11 -6.84 4.11 20.10
CA ASN A 11 -7.01 3.08 21.13
C ASN A 11 -5.76 2.84 22.00
N GLY A 12 -4.68 3.61 21.79
CA GLY A 12 -3.42 3.50 22.55
C GLY A 12 -2.44 2.45 22.03
N GLU A 13 -2.81 1.65 21.03
CA GLU A 13 -1.92 0.63 20.47
C GLU A 13 -0.94 1.24 19.45
N SER A 14 0.26 0.65 19.34
CA SER A 14 1.25 1.03 18.33
C SER A 14 1.44 -0.10 17.33
N PRO A 15 1.25 0.15 16.02
CA PRO A 15 1.53 -0.84 14.99
C PRO A 15 3.02 -1.18 14.96
N SER A 16 3.34 -2.40 14.52
CA SER A 16 4.72 -2.76 14.22
C SER A 16 5.16 -2.19 12.88
N LEU A 17 6.46 -1.98 12.70
CA LEU A 17 7.04 -1.59 11.41
C LEU A 17 6.69 -2.62 10.31
N ARG A 18 6.65 -3.91 10.67
CA ARG A 18 6.20 -4.98 9.76
C ARG A 18 4.77 -4.73 9.29
N TRP A 19 3.86 -4.43 10.22
CA TRP A 19 2.47 -4.14 9.89
C TRP A 19 2.37 -2.93 8.95
N ILE A 20 3.10 -1.85 9.25
CA ILE A 20 3.11 -0.62 8.42
C ILE A 20 3.56 -0.94 7.00
N ILE A 21 4.69 -1.64 6.84
CA ILE A 21 5.24 -1.94 5.52
C ILE A 21 4.27 -2.81 4.71
N VAL A 22 3.70 -3.86 5.30
CA VAL A 22 2.72 -4.72 4.61
C VAL A 22 1.48 -3.91 4.21
N HIS A 23 0.98 -3.07 5.11
CA HIS A 23 -0.19 -2.24 4.86
C HIS A 23 0.07 -1.20 3.75
N MET A 24 1.27 -0.62 3.68
CA MET A 24 1.64 0.28 2.58
C MET A 24 1.74 -0.44 1.24
N ILE A 25 2.25 -1.67 1.21
CA ILE A 25 2.31 -2.49 -0.01
C ILE A 25 0.89 -2.83 -0.49
N GLU A 26 0.01 -3.25 0.41
CA GLU A 26 -1.40 -3.54 0.10
C GLU A 26 -2.14 -2.29 -0.40
N GLU A 27 -1.95 -1.17 0.29
CA GLU A 27 -2.55 0.10 -0.10
C GLU A 27 -2.02 0.59 -1.45
N TYR A 28 -0.73 0.42 -1.73
CA TYR A 28 -0.14 0.73 -3.03
C TYR A 28 -0.68 -0.19 -4.13
N ALA A 29 -0.80 -1.49 -3.88
CA ALA A 29 -1.40 -2.43 -4.82
C ALA A 29 -2.89 -2.13 -5.09
N ARG A 30 -3.66 -1.77 -4.05
CA ARG A 30 -5.07 -1.37 -4.16
C ARG A 30 -5.24 -0.10 -5.00
N HIS A 31 -4.31 0.85 -4.90
CA HIS A 31 -4.30 2.05 -5.74
C HIS A 31 -3.75 1.78 -7.14
N ASN A 32 -2.78 0.88 -7.28
CA ASN A 32 -2.29 0.45 -8.58
C ASN A 32 -3.31 -0.36 -9.35
N GLY A 33 -4.31 -0.97 -8.70
CA GLY A 33 -5.49 -1.49 -9.40
C GLY A 33 -6.24 -0.41 -10.21
N HIS A 34 -6.16 0.87 -9.82
CA HIS A 34 -6.61 2.00 -10.65
C HIS A 34 -5.50 2.54 -11.56
N ALA A 35 -4.23 2.47 -11.17
CA ALA A 35 -3.11 2.94 -11.99
C ALA A 35 -2.79 2.00 -13.16
N ASP A 36 -3.06 0.70 -13.06
CA ASP A 36 -2.95 -0.28 -14.16
C ASP A 36 -3.99 0.02 -15.24
N TYR A 37 -5.24 0.34 -14.86
CA TYR A 37 -6.26 0.82 -15.81
C TYR A 37 -5.88 2.15 -16.48
N LEU A 38 -5.25 3.08 -15.74
CA LEU A 38 -4.76 4.34 -16.29
C LEU A 38 -3.53 4.13 -17.18
N ARG A 39 -2.62 3.22 -16.82
CA ARG A 39 -1.46 2.83 -17.63
C ARG A 39 -1.90 2.14 -18.92
N GLU A 40 -2.83 1.20 -18.84
CA GLU A 40 -3.43 0.53 -20.02
C GLU A 40 -4.16 1.53 -20.93
N SER A 41 -4.84 2.54 -20.35
CA SER A 41 -5.47 3.61 -21.13
C SER A 41 -4.50 4.63 -21.75
N VAL A 42 -3.32 4.84 -21.15
CA VAL A 42 -2.31 5.83 -21.58
C VAL A 42 -1.29 5.21 -22.54
N ASP A 43 -0.86 3.98 -22.29
CA ASP A 43 0.14 3.27 -23.10
C ASP A 43 -0.48 2.61 -24.35
N GLY A 44 -1.80 2.41 -24.40
CA GLY A 44 -2.51 1.90 -25.59
C GLY A 44 -2.16 0.47 -26.00
N GLU A 45 -1.30 -0.23 -25.27
CA GLU A 45 -1.02 -1.65 -25.47
C GLU A 45 -2.02 -2.48 -24.67
N THR A 46 -3.09 -2.90 -25.34
CA THR A 46 -3.69 -4.21 -25.05
C THR A 46 -2.57 -5.24 -25.11
N GLY A 47 -2.29 -5.90 -24.00
CA GLY A 47 -1.33 -7.00 -23.96
C GLY A 47 -1.69 -8.05 -25.02
N GLU A 48 -0.73 -8.37 -25.87
CA GLU A 48 -0.69 -9.68 -26.53
C GLU A 48 -0.34 -10.78 -25.51
#